data_AF-A0A1K2H2Q8-F1
#
_entry.id   AF-A0A1K2H2Q8-F1
#
_cell.length_a   1.000
_cell.length_b   1.000
_cell.length_c   1.000
_cell.angle_alpha   90.00
_cell.angle_beta   90.00
_cell.angle_gamma   90.00
#
_symmetry.space_group_name_H-M   'P 1'
#
loop_
_entity.id
_entity.type
_entity.pdbx_description
1 polymer ?
#
loop_
_entity_poly.entity_id
_entity_poly.type
_entity_poly.pdbx_seq_one_letter_code
_entity_poly.pdbx_strand_id
1 'polypeptide(L)'
;MKLKDKFLTNLILLLAFMSVLSILVSCNQNKKGINSMSNNEKVTKIKIGETYTMSWSKSEMIENDKSFDYIKLLDDKTFMYVSDDTQHSKEYYRADGDNKVISIEAGTYEKEGDNFIQKTYLSYQTLVFSPDIDVKKGATGSVRSFMAGKEEKLFEIAGGTAIEKHGDYYRINTVDLKGAPSDALRISDVKLPDTVEEFLSQYKLTSDVKPQSYERTPEGQEKKEKMFDLSNFPVHREDDGTIWVGF
;
A
#
# COMPACT_ATOMS: atom_id res chain seq x y z
N MET A 1 -24.90 17.18 -56.80
CA MET A 1 -24.98 15.95 -55.98
C MET A 1 -23.61 15.38 -55.62
N LYS A 2 -22.72 15.08 -56.59
CA LYS A 2 -21.44 14.38 -56.37
C LYS A 2 -20.45 14.95 -55.33
N LEU A 3 -20.46 16.26 -55.05
CA LEU A 3 -19.51 16.89 -54.11
C LEU A 3 -19.90 16.68 -52.63
N LYS A 4 -21.20 16.71 -52.33
CA LYS A 4 -21.72 16.48 -50.97
C LYS A 4 -21.56 15.03 -50.55
N ASP A 5 -21.78 14.10 -51.47
CA ASP A 5 -21.61 12.68 -51.23
C ASP A 5 -20.14 12.34 -50.92
N LYS A 6 -19.20 12.93 -51.69
CA LYS A 6 -17.76 12.73 -51.47
C LYS A 6 -17.27 13.33 -50.15
N PHE A 7 -17.82 14.48 -49.74
CA PHE A 7 -17.53 15.10 -48.44
C PHE A 7 -18.06 14.24 -47.29
N LEU A 8 -19.30 13.73 -47.42
CA LEU A 8 -19.91 12.86 -46.42
C LEU A 8 -19.15 11.53 -46.27
N THR A 9 -18.73 10.91 -47.39
CA THR A 9 -17.90 9.69 -47.36
C THR A 9 -16.55 9.93 -46.68
N ASN A 10 -15.89 11.06 -46.97
CA ASN A 10 -14.61 11.41 -46.33
C ASN A 10 -14.77 11.67 -44.82
N LEU A 11 -15.87 12.29 -44.41
CA LEU A 11 -16.16 12.53 -42.98
C LEU A 11 -16.41 11.22 -42.23
N ILE A 12 -17.14 10.28 -42.83
CA ILE A 12 -17.38 8.95 -42.25
C ILE A 12 -16.06 8.17 -42.12
N LEU A 13 -15.19 8.23 -43.13
CA LEU A 13 -13.87 7.60 -43.09
C LEU A 13 -12.98 8.19 -42.00
N LEU A 14 -13.00 9.52 -41.83
CA LEU A 14 -12.24 10.20 -40.78
C LEU A 14 -12.71 9.77 -39.39
N LEU A 15 -14.03 9.70 -39.17
CA LEU A 15 -14.60 9.26 -37.89
C LEU A 15 -14.27 7.79 -37.59
N ALA A 16 -14.31 6.91 -38.58
CA ALA A 16 -13.89 5.52 -38.44
C ALA A 16 -12.38 5.39 -38.16
N PHE A 17 -11.55 6.25 -38.76
CA PHE A 17 -10.11 6.26 -38.48
C PHE A 17 -9.81 6.73 -37.05
N MET A 18 -10.50 7.77 -36.58
CA MET A 18 -10.34 8.29 -35.21
C MET A 18 -10.81 7.28 -34.15
N SER A 19 -11.87 6.50 -34.41
CA SER A 19 -12.31 5.45 -33.49
C SER A 19 -11.34 4.26 -33.43
N VAL A 20 -10.71 3.89 -34.55
CA VAL A 20 -9.65 2.88 -34.56
C VAL A 20 -8.40 3.38 -33.83
N LEU A 21 -8.05 4.67 -33.99
CA LEU A 21 -6.94 5.28 -33.25
C LEU A 21 -7.20 5.27 -31.73
N SER A 22 -8.42 5.61 -31.29
CA SER A 22 -8.74 5.59 -29.85
C SER A 22 -8.69 4.18 -29.27
N ILE A 23 -9.17 3.17 -30.00
CA ILE A 23 -9.05 1.75 -29.60
C ILE A 23 -7.57 1.34 -29.53
N LEU A 24 -6.75 1.72 -30.51
CA LEU A 24 -5.31 1.41 -30.50
C LEU A 24 -4.56 2.11 -29.36
N VAL A 25 -4.93 3.36 -29.02
CA VAL A 25 -4.37 4.08 -27.87
C VAL A 25 -4.79 3.41 -26.56
N SER A 26 -6.05 3.03 -26.39
CA SER A 26 -6.53 2.28 -25.22
C SER A 26 -5.89 0.89 -25.10
N CYS A 27 -5.72 0.17 -26.21
CA CYS A 27 -5.01 -1.12 -26.22
C CYS A 27 -3.52 -0.99 -25.86
N ASN A 28 -2.85 0.09 -26.29
CA ASN A 28 -1.46 0.36 -25.93
C ASN A 28 -1.28 0.82 -24.48
N GLN A 29 -2.23 1.58 -23.92
CA GLN A 29 -2.24 1.91 -22.50
C GLN A 29 -2.49 0.66 -21.63
N ASN A 30 -3.39 -0.23 -22.04
CA ASN A 30 -3.61 -1.51 -21.35
C ASN A 30 -2.40 -2.45 -21.46
N LYS A 31 -1.66 -2.44 -22.59
CA LYS A 31 -0.37 -3.16 -22.70
C LYS A 31 0.71 -2.59 -21.78
N LYS A 32 0.75 -1.27 -21.58
CA LYS A 32 1.65 -0.66 -20.57
C LYS A 32 1.24 -1.00 -19.14
N GLY A 33 -0.05 -1.16 -18.85
CA GLY A 33 -0.55 -1.60 -17.54
C GLY A 33 -0.28 -3.08 -17.24
N ILE A 34 -0.14 -3.94 -18.26
CA ILE A 34 0.15 -5.38 -18.08
C ILE A 34 1.67 -5.65 -18.07
N ASN A 35 2.49 -4.78 -18.67
CA ASN A 35 3.94 -4.92 -18.75
C ASN A 35 4.72 -4.00 -17.79
N SER A 36 4.10 -3.45 -16.73
CA SER A 36 4.86 -2.90 -15.60
C SER A 36 5.45 -4.04 -14.75
N MET A 37 6.26 -4.89 -15.40
CA MET A 37 7.34 -5.56 -14.71
C MET A 37 8.28 -4.42 -14.34
N SER A 38 8.21 -4.00 -13.08
CA SER A 38 9.21 -3.14 -12.46
C SER A 38 10.61 -3.63 -12.85
N ASN A 39 11.59 -2.72 -12.89
CA ASN A 39 12.97 -3.11 -13.11
C ASN A 39 13.30 -4.33 -12.24
N ASN A 40 13.41 -5.53 -12.84
CA ASN A 40 13.61 -6.80 -12.13
C ASN A 40 15.04 -6.91 -11.59
N GLU A 41 15.77 -5.81 -11.59
CA GLU A 41 17.10 -5.69 -11.04
C GLU A 41 17.03 -5.70 -9.52
N LYS A 42 17.85 -6.56 -8.93
CA LYS A 42 18.00 -6.64 -7.49
C LYS A 42 18.57 -5.31 -6.97
N VAL A 43 18.06 -4.83 -5.85
CA VAL A 43 18.54 -3.61 -5.22
C VAL A 43 19.91 -3.85 -4.62
N THR A 44 20.91 -3.14 -5.12
CA THR A 44 22.31 -3.20 -4.62
C THR A 44 22.67 -2.06 -3.67
N LYS A 45 21.85 -0.99 -3.65
CA LYS A 45 21.98 0.19 -2.78
C LYS A 45 20.60 0.69 -2.34
N ILE A 46 20.45 0.91 -1.03
CA ILE A 46 19.27 1.52 -0.43
C ILE A 46 19.34 3.05 -0.54
N LYS A 47 18.20 3.68 -0.82
CA LYS A 47 17.99 5.13 -0.91
C LYS A 47 16.78 5.50 -0.04
N ILE A 48 16.93 6.57 0.73
CA ILE A 48 15.83 7.19 1.46
C ILE A 48 14.79 7.71 0.46
N GLY A 49 13.51 7.58 0.79
CA GLY A 49 12.36 7.98 -0.03
C GLY A 49 11.95 6.95 -1.09
N GLU A 50 12.79 5.97 -1.41
CA GLU A 50 12.47 4.93 -2.40
C GLU A 50 11.61 3.83 -1.76
N THR A 51 10.61 3.34 -2.50
CA THR A 51 9.81 2.19 -2.08
C THR A 51 10.36 0.92 -2.72
N TYR A 52 10.57 -0.09 -1.90
CA TYR A 52 11.01 -1.42 -2.31
C TYR A 52 9.91 -2.43 -2.11
N THR A 53 9.93 -3.51 -2.92
CA THR A 53 9.02 -4.65 -2.81
C THR A 53 9.81 -5.96 -2.80
N MET A 54 9.23 -6.98 -2.18
CA MET A 54 9.76 -8.34 -2.06
C MET A 54 8.62 -9.34 -1.85
N SER A 55 9.00 -10.60 -1.87
CA SER A 55 8.15 -11.74 -1.56
C SER A 55 8.92 -12.71 -0.67
N TRP A 56 8.21 -13.52 0.11
CA TRP A 56 8.82 -14.54 0.97
C TRP A 56 8.81 -15.90 0.27
N SER A 57 9.91 -16.65 0.39
CA SER A 57 10.06 -17.92 -0.32
C SER A 57 9.07 -18.97 0.21
N LYS A 58 8.26 -19.52 -0.70
CA LYS A 58 7.29 -20.63 -0.55
C LYS A 58 6.06 -20.35 0.33
N SER A 59 5.07 -19.67 -0.26
CA SER A 59 3.69 -20.14 -0.17
C SER A 59 3.38 -20.86 -1.47
N GLU A 60 3.05 -22.15 -1.41
CA GLU A 60 2.65 -22.97 -2.58
C GLU A 60 1.36 -22.47 -3.27
N MET A 61 0.83 -21.30 -2.87
CA MET A 61 -0.35 -20.66 -3.45
C MET A 61 -0.04 -19.45 -4.35
N ILE A 62 1.23 -19.07 -4.55
CA ILE A 62 1.59 -17.76 -5.15
C ILE A 62 2.41 -17.91 -6.45
N GLU A 63 1.91 -18.67 -7.43
CA GLU A 63 2.39 -18.48 -8.81
C GLU A 63 1.60 -17.38 -9.54
N ASN A 64 0.41 -17.00 -9.04
CA ASN A 64 -0.42 -15.93 -9.60
C ASN A 64 -1.09 -15.02 -8.55
N ASP A 65 -0.81 -15.22 -7.25
CA ASP A 65 -1.58 -14.63 -6.13
C ASP A 65 -0.65 -13.82 -5.20
N LYS A 66 -0.26 -12.64 -5.67
CA LYS A 66 0.88 -11.88 -5.14
C LYS A 66 0.54 -11.22 -3.80
N SER A 67 0.96 -11.79 -2.66
CA SER A 67 1.17 -10.94 -1.49
C SER A 67 2.37 -10.04 -1.76
N PHE A 68 2.17 -8.74 -1.60
CA PHE A 68 3.23 -7.76 -1.77
C PHE A 68 3.50 -7.10 -0.45
N ASP A 69 4.69 -7.38 0.05
CA ASP A 69 5.26 -6.52 1.06
C ASP A 69 5.87 -5.30 0.36
N TYR A 70 5.93 -4.20 1.09
CA TYR A 70 6.60 -2.97 0.69
C TYR A 70 7.38 -2.39 1.87
N ILE A 71 8.52 -1.77 1.59
CA ILE A 71 9.29 -1.04 2.59
C ILE A 71 9.84 0.26 2.02
N LYS A 72 9.82 1.32 2.81
CA LYS A 72 10.39 2.63 2.48
C LYS A 72 11.13 3.18 3.71
N LEU A 73 12.39 3.57 3.52
CA LEU A 73 13.11 4.38 4.50
C LEU A 73 12.66 5.83 4.30
N LEU A 74 12.02 6.41 5.31
CA LEU A 74 11.44 7.75 5.22
C LEU A 74 12.50 8.82 5.45
N ASP A 75 13.40 8.58 6.40
CA ASP A 75 14.56 9.42 6.70
C ASP A 75 15.75 8.55 7.14
N ASP A 76 16.74 9.14 7.83
CA ASP A 76 17.95 8.44 8.30
C ASP A 76 17.70 7.49 9.48
N LYS A 77 16.50 7.52 10.08
CA LYS A 77 16.14 6.78 11.29
C LYS A 77 14.80 6.07 11.22
N THR A 78 13.90 6.45 10.33
CA THR A 78 12.53 5.95 10.32
C THR A 78 12.19 5.25 9.01
N PHE A 79 11.24 4.31 9.09
CA PHE A 79 10.77 3.56 7.94
C PHE A 79 9.27 3.26 8.06
N MET A 80 8.69 2.89 6.93
CA MET A 80 7.37 2.28 6.85
C MET A 80 7.49 0.92 6.16
N TYR A 81 6.90 -0.10 6.76
CA TYR A 81 6.72 -1.43 6.19
C TYR A 81 5.22 -1.69 6.03
N VAL A 82 4.82 -2.24 4.88
CA VAL A 82 3.43 -2.57 4.58
C VAL A 82 3.36 -3.99 4.06
N SER A 83 2.50 -4.81 4.67
CA SER A 83 2.13 -6.12 4.15
C SER A 83 0.71 -6.05 3.59
N ASP A 84 0.58 -6.19 2.27
CA ASP A 84 -0.72 -6.21 1.59
C ASP A 84 -1.14 -7.65 1.29
N ASP A 85 -1.97 -8.19 2.18
CA ASP A 85 -2.60 -9.50 2.09
C ASP A 85 -4.01 -9.39 1.50
N THR A 86 -4.33 -8.34 0.73
CA THR A 86 -5.66 -8.17 0.10
C THR A 86 -5.70 -8.63 -1.35
N GLN A 87 -4.54 -8.95 -1.91
CA GLN A 87 -4.34 -9.29 -3.31
C GLN A 87 -4.61 -10.77 -3.63
N HIS A 88 -4.95 -11.60 -2.62
CA HIS A 88 -5.29 -12.99 -2.87
C HIS A 88 -6.62 -13.16 -3.60
N SER A 89 -6.77 -14.33 -4.24
CA SER A 89 -8.00 -14.80 -4.85
C SER A 89 -9.16 -14.82 -3.85
N LYS A 90 -10.39 -14.77 -4.36
CA LYS A 90 -11.58 -14.81 -3.51
C LYS A 90 -11.72 -16.15 -2.79
N GLU A 91 -11.28 -17.22 -3.46
CA GLU A 91 -11.32 -18.60 -2.98
C GLU A 91 -10.41 -18.80 -1.76
N TYR A 92 -9.26 -18.11 -1.70
CA TYR A 92 -8.34 -18.12 -0.57
C TYR A 92 -9.06 -17.74 0.73
N TYR A 93 -9.63 -16.53 0.81
CA TYR A 93 -10.30 -16.06 2.03
C TYR A 93 -11.56 -16.85 2.39
N ARG A 94 -12.24 -17.44 1.40
CA ARG A 94 -13.44 -18.26 1.64
C ARG A 94 -13.11 -19.61 2.25
N ALA A 95 -11.94 -20.18 1.94
CA ALA A 95 -11.53 -21.47 2.48
C ALA A 95 -11.31 -21.39 3.99
N ASP A 96 -10.66 -20.32 4.44
CA ASP A 96 -10.27 -20.14 5.84
C ASP A 96 -11.27 -19.28 6.65
N GLY A 97 -12.22 -18.63 5.97
CA GLY A 97 -13.19 -17.72 6.60
C GLY A 97 -12.57 -16.40 7.03
N ASP A 98 -11.40 -16.06 6.47
CA ASP A 98 -10.61 -14.90 6.82
C ASP A 98 -11.07 -13.62 6.11
N ASN A 99 -10.66 -12.49 6.67
CA ASN A 99 -10.85 -11.18 6.04
C ASN A 99 -9.61 -10.81 5.22
N LYS A 100 -9.79 -9.91 4.26
CA LYS A 100 -8.67 -9.26 3.56
C LYS A 100 -7.97 -8.29 4.51
N VAL A 101 -6.64 -8.34 4.61
CA VAL A 101 -5.88 -7.54 5.59
C VAL A 101 -4.75 -6.74 4.95
N ILE A 102 -4.54 -5.50 5.42
CA ILE A 102 -3.30 -4.76 5.21
C ILE A 102 -2.70 -4.45 6.58
N SER A 103 -1.44 -4.83 6.79
CA SER A 103 -0.66 -4.44 7.98
C SER A 103 0.29 -3.31 7.64
N ILE A 104 0.35 -2.29 8.48
CA ILE A 104 1.20 -1.11 8.31
C ILE A 104 1.99 -0.93 9.59
N GLU A 105 3.30 -0.98 9.46
CA GLU A 105 4.25 -0.78 10.54
C GLU A 105 5.08 0.47 10.25
N ALA A 106 5.20 1.35 11.23
CA ALA A 106 6.18 2.42 11.21
C ALA A 106 7.06 2.29 12.45
N GLY A 107 8.35 2.55 12.28
CA GLY A 107 9.32 2.30 13.33
C GLY A 107 10.60 3.09 13.14
N THR A 108 11.48 2.96 14.12
CA THR A 108 12.86 3.42 14.00
C THR A 108 13.77 2.28 13.56
N TYR A 109 14.89 2.60 12.93
CA TYR A 109 15.95 1.67 12.58
C TYR A 109 17.32 2.27 12.91
N GLU A 110 18.31 1.39 13.08
CA GLU A 110 19.72 1.77 13.09
C GLU A 110 20.47 1.04 11.99
N LYS A 111 21.53 1.68 11.48
CA LYS A 111 22.42 1.05 10.52
C LYS A 111 23.49 0.25 11.25
N GLU A 112 23.55 -1.06 11.00
CA GLU A 112 24.55 -1.97 11.57
C GLU A 112 25.38 -2.59 10.44
N GLY A 113 26.61 -2.11 10.26
CA GLY A 113 27.37 -2.42 9.05
C GLY A 113 26.64 -1.90 7.81
N ASP A 114 26.32 -2.78 6.86
CA ASP A 114 25.51 -2.44 5.69
C ASP A 114 24.02 -2.75 5.87
N ASN A 115 23.61 -3.31 7.01
CA ASN A 115 22.22 -3.67 7.32
C ASN A 115 21.47 -2.49 7.95
N PHE A 116 20.14 -2.51 7.85
CA PHE A 116 19.25 -1.58 8.53
C PHE A 116 18.33 -2.40 9.44
N ILE A 117 18.49 -2.23 10.76
CA ILE A 117 17.86 -3.06 11.78
C ILE A 117 16.82 -2.22 12.50
N GLN A 118 15.54 -2.58 12.41
CA GLN A 118 14.50 -1.92 13.19
C GLN A 118 14.81 -1.99 14.69
N LYS A 119 14.46 -0.95 15.44
CA LYS A 119 14.67 -0.83 16.90
C LYS A 119 13.39 -0.69 17.70
N THR A 120 12.43 0.07 17.18
CA THR A 120 11.17 0.34 17.89
C THR A 120 9.99 0.34 16.95
N TYR A 121 8.79 0.16 17.52
CA TYR A 121 7.52 0.47 16.87
C TYR A 121 7.08 1.87 17.26
N LEU A 122 6.84 2.71 16.24
CA LEU A 122 6.15 4.00 16.36
C LEU A 122 4.65 3.84 16.09
N SER A 123 4.29 2.94 15.16
CA SER A 123 2.90 2.61 14.85
C SER A 123 2.81 1.19 14.31
N TYR A 124 1.71 0.52 14.62
CA TYR A 124 1.31 -0.74 14.00
C TYR A 124 -0.21 -0.74 13.86
N GLN A 125 -0.68 -0.57 12.62
CA GLN A 125 -2.08 -0.59 12.23
C GLN A 125 -2.40 -1.81 11.37
N THR A 126 -3.57 -2.38 11.58
CA THR A 126 -4.14 -3.44 10.74
C THR A 126 -5.46 -2.96 10.18
N LEU A 127 -5.57 -2.94 8.86
CA LEU A 127 -6.80 -2.63 8.14
C LEU A 127 -7.46 -3.95 7.78
N VAL A 128 -8.75 -4.06 8.07
CA VAL A 128 -9.54 -5.28 7.85
C VAL A 128 -10.67 -4.97 6.90
N PHE A 129 -10.78 -5.78 5.86
CA PHE A 129 -11.77 -5.63 4.80
C PHE A 129 -12.55 -6.94 4.62
N SER A 130 -13.82 -6.82 4.25
CA SER A 130 -14.63 -7.99 3.92
C SER A 130 -13.99 -8.80 2.77
N PRO A 131 -14.05 -10.14 2.80
CA PRO A 131 -13.51 -10.97 1.71
C PRO A 131 -14.22 -10.74 0.36
N ASP A 132 -15.43 -10.16 0.37
CA ASP A 132 -16.22 -9.94 -0.84
C ASP A 132 -15.96 -8.59 -1.54
N ILE A 133 -15.14 -7.71 -0.95
CA ILE A 133 -14.84 -6.41 -1.56
C ILE A 133 -13.51 -6.42 -2.33
N ASP A 134 -13.48 -5.62 -3.38
CA ASP A 134 -12.27 -5.22 -4.09
C ASP A 134 -11.58 -4.09 -3.30
N VAL A 135 -10.40 -4.35 -2.73
CA VAL A 135 -9.68 -3.40 -1.88
C VAL A 135 -8.91 -2.41 -2.76
N LYS A 136 -9.40 -1.17 -2.75
CA LYS A 136 -8.82 -0.03 -3.45
C LYS A 136 -9.06 1.25 -2.67
N LYS A 137 -8.49 2.37 -3.13
CA LYS A 137 -8.74 3.70 -2.54
C LYS A 137 -10.25 3.95 -2.41
N GLY A 138 -10.67 4.39 -1.23
CA GLY A 138 -12.06 4.64 -0.87
C GLY A 138 -12.86 3.41 -0.48
N ALA A 139 -12.26 2.20 -0.49
CA ALA A 139 -12.88 1.00 0.06
C ALA A 139 -13.20 1.20 1.54
N THR A 140 -14.33 0.65 1.96
CA THR A 140 -14.77 0.68 3.35
C THR A 140 -14.19 -0.53 4.08
N GLY A 141 -13.55 -0.28 5.20
CA GLY A 141 -13.00 -1.31 6.06
C GLY A 141 -12.95 -0.83 7.50
N SER A 142 -12.33 -1.61 8.36
CA SER A 142 -12.03 -1.20 9.72
C SER A 142 -10.53 -1.09 9.96
N VAL A 143 -10.16 -0.29 10.96
CA VAL A 143 -8.77 -0.16 11.41
C VAL A 143 -8.66 -0.58 12.88
N ARG A 144 -7.60 -1.31 13.19
CA ARG A 144 -7.20 -1.71 14.54
C ARG A 144 -5.75 -1.33 14.76
N SER A 145 -5.44 -0.84 15.95
CA SER A 145 -4.05 -0.54 16.34
C SER A 145 -3.56 -1.56 17.35
N PHE A 146 -2.48 -2.27 17.04
CA PHE A 146 -1.78 -3.10 18.02
C PHE A 146 -1.11 -2.26 19.12
N MET A 147 -0.77 -1.02 18.77
CA MET A 147 -0.15 -0.03 19.65
C MET A 147 -1.15 0.86 20.40
N ALA A 148 -2.46 0.55 20.38
CA ALA A 148 -3.48 1.35 21.05
C ALA A 148 -3.13 1.61 22.53
N GLY A 149 -3.01 2.88 22.91
CA GLY A 149 -2.67 3.30 24.28
C GLY A 149 -1.18 3.22 24.64
N LYS A 150 -0.27 3.12 23.66
CA LYS A 150 1.18 3.10 23.86
C LYS A 150 1.86 4.05 22.87
N GLU A 151 2.77 4.90 23.35
CA GLU A 151 3.48 5.88 22.51
C GLU A 151 4.67 5.27 21.76
N GLU A 152 5.41 4.36 22.41
CA GLU A 152 6.51 3.62 21.80
C GLU A 152 6.65 2.25 22.49
N LYS A 153 6.95 1.21 21.73
CA LYS A 153 7.18 -0.13 22.27
C LYS A 153 8.46 -0.73 21.70
N LEU A 154 9.37 -1.11 22.60
CA LEU A 154 10.51 -1.97 22.26
C LEU A 154 10.00 -3.37 21.88
N PHE A 155 10.80 -4.11 21.11
CA PHE A 155 10.46 -5.48 20.75
C PHE A 155 10.33 -6.37 21.98
N GLU A 156 9.11 -6.66 22.38
CA GLU A 156 8.84 -7.83 23.21
C GLU A 156 8.74 -9.03 22.27
N ILE A 157 9.88 -9.74 22.13
CA ILE A 157 9.99 -11.10 21.60
C ILE A 157 9.74 -11.22 20.07
N ALA A 158 10.83 -11.35 19.31
CA ALA A 158 10.95 -12.00 17.99
C ALA A 158 10.24 -11.42 16.74
N GLY A 159 9.46 -10.34 16.82
CA GLY A 159 8.78 -9.79 15.64
C GLY A 159 9.33 -8.42 15.21
N GLY A 160 10.34 -8.37 14.35
CA GLY A 160 10.86 -7.12 13.81
C GLY A 160 11.57 -7.31 12.48
N THR A 161 11.60 -6.25 11.68
CA THR A 161 12.07 -6.27 10.30
C THR A 161 13.49 -5.70 10.18
N ALA A 162 14.34 -6.38 9.40
CA ALA A 162 15.65 -5.89 9.01
C ALA A 162 15.81 -5.91 7.49
N ILE A 163 16.41 -4.86 6.93
CA ILE A 163 16.96 -4.88 5.58
C ILE A 163 18.39 -5.39 5.67
N GLU A 164 18.59 -6.64 5.26
CA GLU A 164 19.87 -7.35 5.28
C GLU A 164 20.61 -7.16 3.95
N LYS A 165 21.89 -6.79 4.02
CA LYS A 165 22.84 -6.89 2.91
C LYS A 165 23.26 -8.34 2.72
N HIS A 166 22.94 -8.92 1.56
CA HIS A 166 23.32 -10.28 1.19
C HIS A 166 24.17 -10.27 -0.09
N GLY A 167 25.49 -10.39 0.05
CA GLY A 167 26.42 -10.31 -1.07
C GLY A 167 26.31 -8.97 -1.78
N ASP A 168 25.87 -8.96 -3.03
CA ASP A 168 25.72 -7.76 -3.85
C ASP A 168 24.33 -7.10 -3.75
N TYR A 169 23.32 -7.74 -3.15
CA TYR A 169 21.95 -7.22 -3.08
C TYR A 169 21.39 -7.10 -1.65
N TYR A 170 20.20 -6.56 -1.51
CA TYR A 170 19.46 -6.43 -0.24
C TYR A 170 18.20 -7.29 -0.21
N ARG A 171 17.80 -7.76 0.98
CA ARG A 171 16.57 -8.54 1.23
C ARG A 171 16.00 -8.20 2.62
N ILE A 172 14.75 -8.59 2.90
CA ILE A 172 14.19 -8.54 4.26
C ILE A 172 14.50 -9.82 5.03
N ASN A 173 14.81 -9.67 6.31
CA ASN A 173 14.98 -10.74 7.30
C ASN A 173 14.46 -10.28 8.68
N THR A 174 14.49 -11.14 9.69
CA THR A 174 14.26 -10.78 11.08
C THR A 174 15.39 -9.91 11.64
N VAL A 175 15.11 -9.09 12.64
CA VAL A 175 16.11 -8.18 13.28
C VAL A 175 17.36 -8.88 13.82
N ASP A 176 17.28 -10.17 14.17
CA ASP A 176 18.43 -10.96 14.62
C ASP A 176 19.22 -11.62 13.47
N LEU A 177 18.78 -11.41 12.22
CA LEU A 177 19.34 -11.93 10.98
C LEU A 177 19.41 -13.47 10.91
N LYS A 178 18.61 -14.17 11.72
CA LYS A 178 18.57 -15.63 11.79
C LYS A 178 17.29 -16.25 11.22
N GLY A 179 16.32 -15.43 10.85
CA GLY A 179 15.06 -15.87 10.26
C GLY A 179 15.20 -16.41 8.84
N ALA A 180 14.07 -16.86 8.29
CA ALA A 180 13.97 -17.20 6.88
C ALA A 180 13.84 -15.89 6.09
N PRO A 181 14.85 -15.48 5.31
CA PRO A 181 14.81 -14.21 4.62
C PRO A 181 13.86 -14.26 3.41
N SER A 182 13.34 -13.10 3.04
CA SER A 182 12.66 -12.88 1.77
C SER A 182 13.60 -13.00 0.56
N ASP A 183 13.02 -12.94 -0.64
CA ASP A 183 13.74 -12.72 -1.88
C ASP A 183 14.41 -11.34 -1.92
N ALA A 184 15.22 -11.11 -2.96
CA ALA A 184 15.85 -9.81 -3.17
C ALA A 184 14.82 -8.68 -3.29
N LEU A 185 15.12 -7.56 -2.61
CA LEU A 185 14.41 -6.30 -2.79
C LEU A 185 14.50 -5.85 -4.26
N ARG A 186 13.38 -5.33 -4.76
CA ARG A 186 13.26 -4.66 -6.05
C ARG A 186 12.68 -3.27 -5.86
N ILE A 187 13.00 -2.34 -6.75
CA ILE A 187 12.35 -1.04 -6.75
C ILE A 187 10.88 -1.24 -7.13
N SER A 188 9.98 -0.65 -6.35
CA SER A 188 8.55 -0.71 -6.60
C SER A 188 8.09 0.50 -7.42
N ASP A 189 7.18 0.25 -8.36
CA ASP A 189 6.41 1.31 -9.03
C ASP A 189 5.33 1.89 -8.11
N VAL A 190 4.88 1.10 -7.12
CA VAL A 190 4.03 1.59 -6.03
C VAL A 190 4.88 2.44 -5.09
N LYS A 191 4.46 3.68 -4.87
CA LYS A 191 5.11 4.59 -3.92
C LYS A 191 4.31 4.66 -2.63
N LEU A 192 4.95 4.25 -1.54
CA LEU A 192 4.37 4.46 -0.21
C LEU A 192 4.36 5.97 0.12
N PRO A 193 3.32 6.45 0.82
CA PRO A 193 3.30 7.81 1.36
C PRO A 193 4.40 8.03 2.40
N ASP A 194 4.53 9.26 2.89
CA ASP A 194 5.55 9.59 3.90
C ASP A 194 5.07 9.37 5.33
N THR A 195 3.76 9.20 5.54
CA THR A 195 3.15 8.98 6.86
C THR A 195 2.11 7.88 6.87
N VAL A 196 1.89 7.27 8.04
CA VAL A 196 0.83 6.27 8.23
C VAL A 196 -0.54 6.93 8.03
N GLU A 197 -0.72 8.15 8.50
CA GLU A 197 -1.95 8.93 8.37
C GLU A 197 -2.33 9.15 6.91
N GLU A 198 -1.37 9.52 6.06
CA GLU A 198 -1.57 9.62 4.61
C GLU A 198 -1.97 8.28 4.01
N PHE A 199 -1.36 7.17 4.43
CA PHE A 199 -1.75 5.83 3.99
C PHE A 199 -3.21 5.53 4.37
N LEU A 200 -3.57 5.74 5.63
CA LEU A 200 -4.92 5.48 6.16
C LEU A 200 -5.98 6.34 5.46
N SER A 201 -5.65 7.59 5.13
CA SER A 201 -6.56 8.54 4.46
C SER A 201 -7.04 8.08 3.08
N GLN A 202 -6.37 7.08 2.49
CA GLN A 202 -6.78 6.49 1.22
C GLN A 202 -8.04 5.63 1.36
N TYR A 203 -8.44 5.22 2.57
CA TYR A 203 -9.56 4.30 2.79
C TYR A 203 -10.67 4.93 3.62
N LYS A 204 -11.89 4.38 3.54
CA LYS A 204 -13.02 4.76 4.39
C LYS A 204 -13.04 3.85 5.62
N LEU A 205 -12.19 4.15 6.58
CA LEU A 205 -11.97 3.29 7.74
C LEU A 205 -12.92 3.66 8.89
N THR A 206 -13.55 2.65 9.48
CA THR A 206 -14.18 2.75 10.80
C THR A 206 -13.24 2.19 11.85
N SER A 207 -13.22 2.75 13.05
CA SER A 207 -12.51 2.09 14.15
C SER A 207 -13.33 0.91 14.65
N ASP A 208 -12.73 -0.27 14.74
CA ASP A 208 -13.35 -1.46 15.36
C ASP A 208 -13.34 -1.38 16.90
N VAL A 209 -12.78 -0.31 17.47
CA VAL A 209 -12.88 -0.03 18.89
C VAL A 209 -14.33 0.36 19.17
N LYS A 210 -15.14 -0.57 19.70
CA LYS A 210 -16.37 -0.22 20.42
C LYS A 210 -16.03 0.94 21.35
N PRO A 211 -16.76 2.07 21.36
CA PRO A 211 -16.50 3.14 22.30
C PRO A 211 -16.60 2.57 23.71
N GLN A 212 -15.47 2.41 24.40
CA GLN A 212 -15.49 2.30 25.85
C GLN A 212 -15.75 3.71 26.36
N SER A 213 -17.02 3.97 26.66
CA SER A 213 -17.44 5.11 27.46
C SER A 213 -16.68 5.05 28.79
N TYR A 214 -15.81 6.01 29.04
CA TYR A 214 -15.33 6.26 30.39
C TYR A 214 -16.42 7.04 31.14
N GLU A 215 -17.21 6.34 31.95
CA GLU A 215 -17.97 6.98 33.01
C GLU A 215 -17.04 7.22 34.20
N ARG A 216 -16.69 8.49 34.45
CA ARG A 216 -16.67 9.04 35.81
C ARG A 216 -16.70 10.56 35.76
N THR A 217 -17.87 11.13 35.99
CA THR A 217 -17.98 12.51 36.50
C THR A 217 -17.74 12.50 38.01
N PRO A 218 -17.10 13.55 38.53
CA PRO A 218 -17.77 14.36 39.52
C PRO A 218 -18.01 15.74 38.91
N GLU A 219 -19.29 16.08 38.78
CA GLU A 219 -19.79 17.43 38.53
C GLU A 219 -19.39 18.11 37.20
N GLY A 220 -20.27 17.92 36.21
CA GLY A 220 -20.88 19.05 35.49
C GLY A 220 -19.98 19.87 34.56
N GLN A 221 -19.80 19.40 33.33
CA GLN A 221 -20.21 20.07 32.08
C GLN A 221 -19.49 19.41 30.89
N GLU A 222 -20.26 18.73 30.03
CA GLU A 222 -19.75 18.09 28.82
C GLU A 222 -19.41 19.14 27.74
N LYS A 223 -18.20 19.07 27.19
CA LYS A 223 -17.96 19.41 25.79
C LYS A 223 -17.60 18.13 25.03
N LYS A 224 -18.42 17.80 24.04
CA LYS A 224 -18.12 16.79 23.03
C LYS A 224 -17.07 17.39 22.08
N GLU A 225 -15.84 16.92 22.13
CA GLU A 225 -14.89 17.14 21.03
C GLU A 225 -14.91 15.91 20.12
N LYS A 226 -15.33 16.14 18.86
CA LYS A 226 -15.18 15.17 17.77
C LYS A 226 -13.68 14.99 17.52
N MET A 227 -13.18 13.77 17.65
CA MET A 227 -11.77 13.48 17.44
C MET A 227 -11.35 13.51 15.95
N PHE A 228 -12.28 13.71 15.02
CA PHE A 228 -12.01 13.82 13.58
C PHE A 228 -13.05 14.73 12.92
N ASP A 229 -12.60 15.86 12.37
CA ASP A 229 -13.40 16.71 11.49
C ASP A 229 -12.86 16.65 10.06
N LEU A 230 -13.53 15.86 9.23
CA LEU A 230 -13.24 15.69 7.80
C LEU A 230 -13.35 17.00 7.00
N SER A 231 -13.93 18.07 7.58
CA SER A 231 -14.08 19.38 6.91
C SER A 231 -12.79 20.21 6.85
N ASN A 232 -11.73 19.80 7.55
CA ASN A 232 -10.45 20.54 7.59
C ASN A 232 -9.46 20.15 6.49
N PHE A 233 -9.75 19.17 5.64
CA PHE A 233 -8.87 18.73 4.57
C PHE A 233 -9.51 19.00 3.20
N PRO A 234 -8.94 19.88 2.36
CA PRO A 234 -9.44 20.12 1.01
C PRO A 234 -9.21 18.87 0.16
N VAL A 235 -10.25 18.04 0.02
CA VAL A 235 -10.24 16.89 -0.88
C VAL A 235 -10.56 17.41 -2.29
N HIS A 236 -9.53 17.63 -3.11
CA HIS A 236 -9.73 17.73 -4.55
C HIS A 236 -10.04 16.34 -5.12
N ARG A 237 -11.21 16.22 -5.76
CA ARG A 237 -11.63 15.04 -6.51
C ARG A 237 -11.59 15.41 -7.98
N GLU A 238 -10.87 14.62 -8.78
CA GLU A 238 -11.03 14.64 -10.24
C GLU A 238 -11.85 13.42 -10.67
N ASP A 239 -12.71 13.62 -11.67
CA ASP A 239 -13.84 12.74 -12.01
C ASP A 239 -13.48 11.55 -12.92
N ASP A 240 -12.21 11.32 -13.27
CA ASP A 240 -11.84 10.34 -14.30
C ASP A 240 -11.02 9.12 -13.82
N GLY A 241 -10.76 9.01 -12.52
CA GLY A 241 -10.18 7.80 -11.92
C GLY A 241 -8.76 7.44 -12.38
N THR A 242 -8.00 8.35 -12.98
CA THR A 242 -6.59 8.11 -13.35
C THR A 242 -5.62 8.72 -12.33
N ILE A 243 -4.58 7.97 -11.97
CA ILE A 243 -3.49 8.40 -11.08
C ILE A 243 -2.32 8.92 -11.93
N TRP A 244 -1.93 10.18 -11.73
CA TRP A 244 -0.58 10.67 -12.03
C TRP A 244 0.00 11.32 -10.78
N VAL A 245 1.24 10.95 -10.43
CA VAL A 245 2.10 11.78 -9.58
C VAL A 245 3.16 12.37 -10.48
N GLY A 246 3.14 13.70 -10.62
CA GLY A 246 4.11 14.47 -11.38
C GLY A 246 4.11 15.92 -10.92
N PHE A 247 4.97 16.18 -9.91
CA PHE A 247 5.39 17.43 -9.27
C PHE A 247 4.32 18.32 -8.61
#